data_AF-A0A8J5L720-F1
#
_entry.id   AF-A0A8J5L720-F1
#
_cell.length_a   1.000
_cell.length_b   1.000
_cell.length_c   1.000
_cell.angle_alpha   90.00
_cell.angle_beta   90.00
_cell.angle_gamma   90.00
#
_symmetry.space_group_name_H-M   'P 1'
#
loop_
_entity.id
_entity.type
_entity.pdbx_description
1 polymer ?
#
loop_
_entity_poly.entity_id
_entity_poly.type
_entity_poly.pdbx_seq_one_letter_code
_entity_poly.pdbx_strand_id
1 'polypeptide(L)'
;MQAQRKFQIAHYGRTPAKIEELAGSIECPGIAMSASQEEKKCSFITLSSDPVYVAYHDEEWGVPVHDDRVLFELLVLTGAQVGMDWTTILKKRNEFRVAFAEFDAESVSKFIEKQMVSISVELKLDLGRVRGISLSTSYVIKY
;
A
#
# COMPACT_ATOMS: atom_id res chain seq x y z
N MET A 1 -5.06 -20.30 -20.64
CA MET A 1 -5.32 -19.04 -21.37
C MET A 1 -5.39 -17.78 -20.50
N GLN A 2 -5.62 -17.84 -19.18
CA GLN A 2 -5.58 -16.66 -18.28
C GLN A 2 -4.18 -16.27 -17.77
N ALA A 3 -3.21 -17.20 -17.76
CA ALA A 3 -1.88 -16.96 -17.19
C ALA A 3 -1.04 -15.92 -17.94
N GLN A 4 -1.13 -15.85 -19.28
CA GLN A 4 -0.40 -14.87 -20.09
C GLN A 4 -1.05 -13.48 -20.11
N ARG A 5 -2.28 -13.34 -19.59
CA ARG A 5 -2.99 -12.05 -19.53
C ARG A 5 -2.60 -11.24 -18.29
N LYS A 6 -1.82 -11.82 -17.37
CA LYS A 6 -1.30 -11.14 -16.17
C LYS A 6 -0.02 -10.33 -16.41
N PHE A 7 0.60 -10.45 -17.59
CA PHE A 7 1.85 -9.75 -17.93
C PHE A 7 1.67 -8.56 -18.89
N GLN A 8 0.47 -8.34 -19.41
CA GLN A 8 0.13 -7.17 -20.21
C GLN A 8 -1.03 -6.45 -19.52
N ILE A 9 -0.89 -5.13 -19.34
CA ILE A 9 -1.76 -4.16 -18.62
C ILE A 9 -1.19 -3.86 -17.22
N ALA A 10 -0.77 -2.64 -16.85
CA ALA A 10 -0.79 -1.36 -17.55
C ALA A 10 0.40 -0.47 -17.10
N HIS A 11 0.80 0.45 -17.98
CA HIS A 11 1.65 1.59 -17.61
C HIS A 11 0.84 2.55 -16.74
N TYR A 12 0.74 2.26 -15.44
CA TYR A 12 0.14 3.19 -14.47
C TYR A 12 1.18 4.21 -14.04
N GLY A 13 1.16 5.38 -14.68
CA GLY A 13 1.52 6.68 -14.10
C GLY A 13 2.97 6.96 -13.66
N ARG A 14 3.86 5.96 -13.58
CA ARG A 14 5.27 6.16 -13.23
C ARG A 14 6.13 5.40 -14.23
N THR A 15 6.64 6.09 -15.25
CA THR A 15 7.77 5.55 -16.01
C THR A 15 8.97 5.52 -15.06
N PRO A 16 9.75 4.42 -15.00
CA PRO A 16 11.07 4.50 -14.39
C PRO A 16 11.81 5.65 -15.07
N ALA A 17 12.48 6.50 -14.30
CA ALA A 17 13.29 7.56 -14.87
C ALA A 17 14.28 6.91 -15.85
N LYS A 18 14.07 7.11 -17.15
CA LYS A 18 15.01 6.70 -18.18
C LYS A 18 16.21 7.61 -17.97
N ILE A 19 17.31 7.06 -17.45
CA ILE A 19 18.62 7.70 -17.55
C ILE A 19 18.95 7.65 -19.03
N GLU A 20 18.50 8.67 -19.75
CA GLU A 20 18.80 8.83 -21.17
C GLU A 20 20.19 9.47 -21.23
N GLU A 21 21.17 8.64 -21.55
CA GLU A 21 22.54 9.04 -21.85
C GLU A 21 22.51 9.86 -23.15
N LEU A 22 22.20 11.15 -23.04
CA LEU A 22 22.41 12.10 -24.12
C LEU A 22 23.75 12.80 -23.89
N ALA A 23 24.81 12.14 -24.36
CA ALA A 23 26.11 12.76 -24.57
C ALA A 23 25.94 13.91 -25.58
N GLY A 24 25.95 15.14 -25.07
CA GLY A 24 25.95 16.38 -25.84
C GLY A 24 26.75 17.43 -25.10
N SER A 25 28.03 17.53 -25.42
CA SER A 25 29.02 18.38 -24.79
C SER A 25 28.68 19.87 -24.95
N ILE A 26 28.48 20.58 -23.84
CA ILE A 26 28.71 22.03 -23.76
C ILE A 26 29.44 22.28 -22.44
N GLU A 27 30.75 22.50 -22.53
CA GLU A 27 31.57 22.96 -21.40
C GLU A 27 31.41 24.48 -21.24
N CYS A 28 31.01 24.91 -20.04
CA CYS A 28 31.22 26.28 -19.56
C CYS A 28 31.86 26.18 -18.15
N PRO A 29 33.03 26.78 -17.90
CA PRO A 29 33.73 26.61 -16.64
C PRO A 29 33.24 27.63 -15.61
N GLY A 30 32.85 27.14 -14.43
CA GLY A 30 32.67 27.95 -13.24
C GLY A 30 31.22 28.07 -12.76
N ILE A 31 30.81 27.10 -11.94
CA ILE A 31 29.96 27.17 -10.73
C ILE A 31 29.58 25.71 -10.44
N ALA A 32 30.25 25.09 -9.47
CA ALA A 32 29.79 23.81 -8.92
C ALA A 32 28.64 24.10 -7.95
N MET A 33 27.42 24.22 -8.47
CA MET A 33 26.20 24.09 -7.66
C MET A 33 25.67 22.67 -7.90
N SER A 34 25.69 21.84 -6.86
CA SER A 34 24.98 20.57 -6.87
C SER A 34 23.49 20.86 -7.02
N ALA A 35 22.94 20.59 -8.20
CA ALA A 35 21.51 20.62 -8.41
C ALA A 35 20.89 19.44 -7.62
N SER A 36 20.43 19.71 -6.41
CA SER A 36 19.50 18.84 -5.69
C SER A 36 18.21 18.79 -6.52
N GLN A 37 17.99 17.68 -7.23
CA GLN A 37 16.75 17.42 -7.96
C GLN A 37 15.61 17.41 -6.94
N GLU A 38 14.81 18.47 -6.92
CA GLU A 38 13.64 18.55 -6.05
C GLU A 38 12.54 17.69 -6.67
N GLU A 39 12.43 16.44 -6.18
CA GLU A 39 11.42 15.50 -6.66
C GLU A 39 10.02 16.07 -6.42
N LYS A 40 9.33 16.41 -7.51
CA LYS A 40 7.94 16.88 -7.46
C LYS A 40 7.04 15.73 -7.00
N LYS A 41 6.46 15.88 -5.81
CA LYS A 41 5.48 14.93 -5.24
C LYS A 41 4.05 15.32 -5.62
N CYS A 42 3.11 14.39 -5.44
CA CYS A 42 1.69 14.69 -5.64
C CYS A 42 1.19 15.79 -4.69
N SER A 43 0.17 16.53 -5.10
CA SER A 43 -0.35 17.71 -4.37
C SER A 43 -0.89 17.41 -2.98
N PHE A 44 -1.22 16.15 -2.68
CA PHE A 44 -1.67 15.71 -1.37
C PHE A 44 -0.50 15.42 -0.40
N ILE A 45 0.74 15.47 -0.85
CA ILE A 45 1.93 15.44 0.00
C ILE A 45 2.42 16.87 0.19
N THR A 46 2.38 17.33 1.43
CA THR A 46 2.77 18.67 1.86
C THR A 46 4.03 18.65 2.72
N LEU A 47 4.68 19.80 2.92
CA LEU A 47 5.84 19.94 3.81
C LEU A 47 5.53 19.57 5.28
N SER A 48 4.27 19.61 5.68
CA SER A 48 3.80 19.23 7.01
C SER A 48 3.28 17.79 7.08
N SER A 49 3.43 17.01 6.01
CA SER A 49 3.00 15.61 6.00
C SER A 49 3.90 14.78 6.90
N ASP A 50 3.30 13.80 7.57
CA ASP A 50 4.03 12.89 8.44
C ASP A 50 5.07 12.08 7.62
N PRO A 51 6.28 11.81 8.15
CA PRO A 51 7.28 11.02 7.44
C PRO A 51 6.80 9.64 6.99
N VAL A 52 5.94 8.95 7.75
CA VAL A 52 5.35 7.67 7.31
C VAL A 52 4.42 7.88 6.12
N TYR A 53 3.76 9.05 6.11
CA TYR A 53 3.01 9.66 5.03
C TYR A 53 3.74 9.57 3.69
N VAL A 54 4.87 10.28 3.73
CA VAL A 54 5.76 10.55 2.61
C VAL A 54 6.45 9.27 2.13
N ALA A 55 6.97 8.45 3.04
CA ALA A 55 7.63 7.19 2.69
C ALA A 55 6.67 6.25 1.93
N TYR A 56 5.45 6.08 2.44
CA TYR A 56 4.43 5.28 1.74
C TYR A 56 4.13 5.83 0.35
N HIS A 57 3.99 7.15 0.19
CA HIS A 57 3.78 7.76 -1.12
C HIS A 57 4.95 7.49 -2.09
N ASP A 58 6.18 7.67 -1.61
CA ASP A 58 7.36 7.62 -2.46
C ASP A 58 7.67 6.18 -2.91
N GLU A 59 7.51 5.22 -2.00
CA GLU A 59 7.98 3.83 -2.16
C GLU A 59 6.88 2.84 -2.51
N GLU A 60 5.64 3.05 -2.06
CA GLU A 60 4.56 2.05 -2.18
C GLU A 60 3.39 2.53 -3.06
N TRP A 61 3.03 3.81 -2.97
CA TRP A 61 1.83 4.33 -3.63
C TRP A 61 1.99 4.35 -5.15
N GLY A 62 1.05 3.68 -5.84
CA GLY A 62 1.05 3.57 -7.29
C GLY A 62 2.08 2.58 -7.87
N VAL A 63 2.86 1.89 -7.02
CA VAL A 63 3.75 0.82 -7.46
C VAL A 63 2.92 -0.45 -7.74
N PRO A 64 3.02 -1.07 -8.93
CA PRO A 64 2.27 -2.28 -9.23
C PRO A 64 2.65 -3.45 -8.31
N VAL A 65 1.64 -4.08 -7.70
CA VAL A 65 1.79 -5.25 -6.83
C VAL A 65 0.98 -6.41 -7.39
N HIS A 66 1.58 -7.59 -7.43
CA HIS A 66 0.96 -8.84 -7.91
C HIS A 66 0.92 -9.93 -6.83
N ASP A 67 1.41 -9.63 -5.64
CA ASP A 67 1.36 -10.53 -4.49
C ASP A 67 -0.05 -10.44 -3.86
N ASP A 68 -0.78 -11.56 -3.86
CA ASP A 68 -2.17 -11.62 -3.38
C ASP A 68 -2.29 -11.26 -1.90
N ARG A 69 -1.26 -11.53 -1.10
CA ARG A 69 -1.23 -11.23 0.34
C ARG A 69 -1.11 -9.74 0.59
N VAL A 70 -0.22 -9.07 -0.14
CA VAL A 70 -0.06 -7.61 -0.08
C VAL A 70 -1.31 -6.91 -0.60
N LEU A 71 -1.93 -7.46 -1.66
CA LEU A 71 -3.21 -6.93 -2.18
C LEU A 71 -4.33 -7.09 -1.15
N PHE A 72 -4.40 -8.22 -0.44
CA PHE A 72 -5.38 -8.44 0.62
C PHE A 72 -5.14 -7.51 1.83
N GLU A 73 -3.88 -7.33 2.24
CA GLU A 73 -3.49 -6.33 3.24
C GLU A 73 -4.02 -4.93 2.85
N LEU A 74 -3.71 -4.47 1.64
CA LEU A 74 -4.13 -3.14 1.18
C LEU A 74 -5.65 -3.02 1.14
N LEU A 75 -6.36 -4.05 0.66
CA LEU A 75 -7.83 -4.07 0.62
C LEU A 75 -8.45 -3.91 2.01
N VAL A 76 -7.93 -4.62 3.02
CA VAL A 76 -8.41 -4.52 4.40
C VAL A 76 -8.10 -3.14 4.99
N LEU A 77 -6.89 -2.62 4.77
CA LEU A 77 -6.44 -1.31 5.28
C LEU A 77 -7.24 -0.15 4.67
N THR A 78 -7.44 -0.13 3.35
CA THR A 78 -8.31 0.85 2.68
C THR A 78 -9.73 0.78 3.21
N GLY A 79 -10.17 -0.43 3.54
CA GLY A 79 -11.41 -0.60 4.25
C GLY A 79 -11.45 0.14 5.59
N ALA A 80 -10.46 -0.07 6.44
CA ALA A 80 -10.37 0.55 7.76
C ALA A 80 -10.27 2.10 7.72
N GLN A 81 -9.92 2.69 6.57
CA GLN A 81 -9.88 4.14 6.37
C GLN A 81 -11.24 4.83 6.57
N VAL A 82 -12.35 4.09 6.56
CA VAL A 82 -13.67 4.64 6.91
C VAL A 82 -13.72 4.93 8.42
N GLY A 83 -13.31 6.15 8.80
CA GLY A 83 -13.28 6.64 10.18
C GLY A 83 -11.88 7.02 10.69
N MET A 84 -10.82 6.82 9.89
CA MET A 84 -9.43 7.13 10.26
C MET A 84 -8.70 7.72 9.05
N ASP A 85 -7.81 8.69 9.28
CA ASP A 85 -6.93 9.16 8.21
C ASP A 85 -5.87 8.10 7.86
N TRP A 86 -5.36 8.16 6.63
CA TRP A 86 -4.43 7.15 6.12
C TRP A 86 -3.11 7.09 6.89
N THR A 87 -2.64 8.21 7.43
CA THR A 87 -1.43 8.25 8.28
C THR A 87 -1.63 7.40 9.53
N THR A 88 -2.80 7.51 10.17
CA THR A 88 -3.11 6.68 11.34
C THR A 88 -3.17 5.19 10.98
N ILE A 89 -3.75 4.84 9.83
CA ILE A 89 -3.74 3.45 9.35
C ILE A 89 -2.31 2.93 9.12
N LEU A 90 -1.45 3.71 8.46
CA LEU A 90 -0.05 3.35 8.22
C LEU A 90 0.73 3.16 9.52
N LYS A 91 0.52 4.03 10.53
CA LYS A 91 1.15 3.88 11.86
C LYS A 91 0.73 2.59 12.56
N LYS A 92 -0.53 2.17 12.39
CA LYS A 92 -1.08 0.93 12.96
C LYS A 92 -0.84 -0.30 12.09
N ARG A 93 -0.21 -0.17 10.93
CA ARG A 93 -0.10 -1.26 9.94
C ARG A 93 0.46 -2.56 10.51
N ASN A 94 1.44 -2.46 11.41
CA ASN A 94 1.97 -3.64 12.11
C ASN A 94 0.95 -4.30 13.06
N GLU A 95 0.13 -3.51 13.77
CA GLU A 95 -0.95 -4.05 14.60
C GLU A 95 -1.98 -4.80 13.75
N PHE A 96 -2.31 -4.25 12.57
CA PHE A 96 -3.18 -4.92 11.61
C PHE A 96 -2.59 -6.25 11.14
N ARG A 97 -1.30 -6.28 10.79
CA ARG A 97 -0.62 -7.53 10.40
C ARG A 97 -0.71 -8.60 11.47
N VAL A 98 -0.41 -8.26 12.73
CA VAL A 98 -0.52 -9.20 13.85
C VAL A 98 -1.97 -9.69 14.02
N ALA A 99 -2.93 -8.77 14.04
CA ALA A 99 -4.34 -9.07 14.25
C ALA A 99 -4.95 -9.93 13.14
N PHE A 100 -4.52 -9.74 11.89
CA PHE A 100 -5.02 -10.48 10.73
C PHE A 100 -4.08 -11.61 10.28
N ALA A 101 -3.24 -12.15 11.18
CA ALA A 101 -2.35 -13.28 10.90
C ALA A 101 -1.47 -13.05 9.66
N GLU A 102 -0.82 -11.89 9.60
CA GLU A 102 -0.02 -11.40 8.47
C GLU A 102 -0.83 -11.39 7.17
N PHE A 103 -2.16 -11.26 7.23
CA PHE A 103 -3.06 -11.34 6.08
C PHE A 103 -2.98 -12.68 5.32
N ASP A 104 -2.67 -13.79 6.02
CA ASP A 104 -2.86 -15.12 5.44
C ASP A 104 -4.36 -15.40 5.29
N ALA A 105 -4.83 -15.47 4.04
CA ALA A 105 -6.25 -15.64 3.74
C ALA A 105 -6.81 -16.92 4.40
N GLU A 106 -6.06 -18.02 4.38
CA GLU A 106 -6.49 -19.29 4.96
C GLU A 106 -6.71 -19.17 6.48
N SER A 107 -5.77 -18.54 7.18
CA SER A 107 -5.89 -18.25 8.61
C SER A 107 -7.07 -17.33 8.91
N VAL A 108 -7.23 -16.23 8.16
CA VAL A 108 -8.30 -15.25 8.37
C VAL A 108 -9.69 -15.86 8.12
N SER A 109 -9.82 -16.77 7.14
CA SER A 109 -11.08 -17.48 6.88
C SER A 109 -11.56 -18.36 8.04
N LYS A 110 -10.66 -18.74 8.94
CA LYS A 110 -10.92 -19.62 10.08
C LYS A 110 -11.13 -18.84 11.39
N PHE A 111 -11.16 -17.52 11.35
CA PHE A 111 -11.35 -16.70 12.54
C PHE A 111 -12.71 -16.99 13.21
N ILE A 112 -12.66 -17.34 14.49
CA ILE A 112 -13.86 -17.55 15.30
C ILE A 112 -14.37 -16.22 15.85
N GLU A 113 -15.64 -16.19 16.26
CA GLU A 113 -16.28 -14.99 16.84
C GLU A 113 -15.45 -14.34 17.95
N LYS A 114 -14.86 -15.13 18.85
CA LYS A 114 -14.01 -14.60 19.92
C LYS A 114 -12.82 -13.80 19.38
N GLN A 115 -12.14 -14.30 18.34
CA GLN A 115 -11.01 -13.61 17.72
C GLN A 115 -11.47 -12.34 17.01
N MET A 116 -12.59 -12.41 16.26
CA MET A 116 -13.13 -11.24 15.56
C MET A 116 -13.53 -10.11 16.51
N VAL A 117 -14.10 -10.46 17.68
CA VAL A 117 -14.41 -9.48 18.74
C VAL A 117 -13.14 -8.87 19.32
N SER A 118 -12.11 -9.67 19.61
CA SER A 118 -10.81 -9.15 20.07
C SER A 118 -10.20 -8.17 19.08
N ILE A 119 -10.14 -8.53 17.79
CA ILE A 119 -9.61 -7.69 16.72
C ILE A 119 -10.39 -6.38 16.60
N SER A 120 -11.73 -6.44 16.68
CA SER A 120 -12.61 -5.27 16.65
C SER A 120 -12.26 -4.27 17.76
N VAL A 121 -12.03 -4.75 18.99
CA VAL A 121 -11.68 -3.91 20.14
C VAL A 121 -10.25 -3.36 20.01
N GLU A 122 -9.28 -4.20 19.71
CA GLU A 122 -7.85 -3.83 19.62
C GLU A 122 -7.62 -2.78 18.52
N LEU A 123 -8.19 -3.01 17.33
CA LEU A 123 -8.00 -2.12 16.19
C LEU A 123 -8.99 -0.96 16.16
N LYS A 124 -9.99 -0.95 17.05
CA LYS A 124 -11.11 0.00 17.07
C LYS A 124 -11.92 -0.02 15.76
N LEU A 125 -12.16 -1.21 15.24
CA LEU A 125 -12.96 -1.46 14.04
C LEU A 125 -14.38 -1.88 14.42
N ASP A 126 -15.35 -1.53 13.58
CA ASP A 126 -16.69 -2.10 13.69
C ASP A 126 -16.66 -3.65 13.56
N LEU A 127 -17.39 -4.34 14.44
CA LEU A 127 -17.41 -5.81 14.45
C LEU A 127 -18.00 -6.39 13.17
N GLY A 128 -19.01 -5.73 12.59
CA GLY A 128 -19.59 -6.12 11.30
C GLY A 128 -18.54 -6.08 10.18
N ARG A 129 -17.64 -5.11 10.23
CA ARG A 129 -16.50 -5.02 9.30
C ARG A 129 -15.52 -6.19 9.44
N VAL A 130 -15.13 -6.54 10.66
CA VAL A 130 -14.22 -7.67 10.91
C VAL A 130 -14.85 -8.99 10.47
N ARG A 131 -16.13 -9.20 10.79
CA ARG A 131 -16.91 -10.36 10.31
C ARG A 131 -16.98 -10.41 8.79
N GLY A 132 -17.24 -9.27 8.15
CA GLY A 132 -17.27 -9.17 6.69
C GLY A 132 -15.96 -9.60 6.04
N ILE A 133 -14.81 -9.23 6.62
CA ILE A 133 -13.49 -9.65 6.13
C ILE A 133 -13.32 -11.16 6.26
N SER A 134 -13.57 -11.76 7.43
CA SER A 134 -13.45 -13.21 7.63
C SER A 134 -14.37 -14.01 6.71
N LEU A 135 -15.64 -13.61 6.61
CA LEU A 135 -16.63 -14.28 5.78
C LEU A 135 -16.29 -14.17 4.29
N SER A 136 -15.97 -12.97 3.79
CA SER A 136 -15.59 -12.78 2.39
C SER A 136 -14.35 -13.59 2.02
N THR A 137 -13.34 -13.62 2.89
CA THR A 137 -12.14 -14.44 2.71
C THR A 137 -12.48 -15.93 2.63
N SER A 138 -13.41 -16.40 3.46
CA SER A 138 -13.91 -17.78 3.41
C SER A 138 -14.61 -18.12 2.10
N TYR A 139 -15.28 -17.16 1.47
CA TYR A 139 -15.87 -17.36 0.15
C TYR A 139 -14.82 -17.42 -0.94
N VAL A 140 -13.82 -16.53 -0.90
CA VAL A 140 -12.74 -16.48 -1.92
C VAL A 140 -11.94 -17.78 -1.96
N ILE A 141 -11.64 -18.40 -0.81
CA ILE A 141 -10.84 -19.64 -0.74
C ILE A 141 -11.62 -20.88 -1.19
N LYS A 142 -12.96 -20.83 -1.21
CA LYS A 142 -13.79 -21.98 -1.61
C LYS A 142 -13.89 -22.17 -3.12
N TYR A 143 -13.38 -21.23 -3.93
CA TYR A 143 -13.39 -21.27 -5.39
C TYR A 143 -11.97 -21.25 -5.94
#